data_AF-A0A239JHU4-F1
#
_entry.id   AF-A0A239JHU4-F1
#
_cell.length_a   1.000
_cell.length_b   1.000
_cell.length_c   1.000
_cell.angle_alpha   90.00
_cell.angle_beta   90.00
_cell.angle_gamma   90.00
#
_symmetry.space_group_name_H-M   'P 1'
#
loop_
_entity.id
_entity.type
_entity.pdbx_description
1 polymer ?
#
loop_
_entity_poly.entity_id
_entity_poly.type
_entity_poly.pdbx_seq_one_letter_code
_entity_poly.pdbx_strand_id
1 'polypeptide(L)'
;MIETAPRLPDGTPFPTLFYLTCPKAASAIGTLEGSGIMRDMQARLADDPDLKDAYAAAHEDYLRRRDEATREEGVEPLPAGMQSAGGMPERVKCLHALVAHELAVPGANPFGREALDALPDWWRSGSCVDADVDADVDVDVERAEPGEDA
;
A
#
# COMPACT_ATOMS: atom_id res chain seq x y z
N MET A 1 8.58 1.79 -0.55
CA MET A 1 7.90 2.84 0.22
C MET A 1 8.86 3.28 1.29
N ILE A 2 8.88 4.57 1.62
CA ILE A 2 9.67 5.10 2.75
C ILE A 2 8.72 5.70 3.78
N GLU A 3 9.11 5.60 5.05
CA GLU A 3 8.52 6.43 6.09
C GLU A 3 9.17 7.82 6.05
N THR A 4 8.37 8.87 6.14
CA THR A 4 8.81 10.26 6.04
C THR A 4 8.58 11.01 7.33
N ALA A 5 9.41 12.01 7.61
CA ALA A 5 9.19 12.92 8.73
C ALA A 5 7.80 13.58 8.65
N PRO A 6 7.10 13.75 9.78
CA PRO A 6 5.77 14.36 9.83
C PRO A 6 5.77 15.86 9.49
N ARG A 7 6.94 16.51 9.48
CA ARG A 7 7.12 17.91 9.09
C ARG A 7 8.32 18.06 8.15
N LEU A 8 8.24 19.03 7.26
CA LEU A 8 9.36 19.49 6.45
C LEU A 8 10.41 20.22 7.31
N PRO A 9 11.64 20.45 6.81
CA PRO A 9 12.68 21.16 7.57
C PRO A 9 12.32 22.58 8.02
N ASP A 10 11.37 23.23 7.34
CA ASP A 10 10.84 24.55 7.71
C ASP A 10 9.71 24.48 8.75
N GLY A 11 9.38 23.29 9.25
CA GLY A 11 8.31 23.03 10.20
C GLY A 11 6.94 22.83 9.56
N THR A 12 6.79 22.96 8.24
CA THR A 12 5.50 22.77 7.56
C THR A 12 5.00 21.33 7.76
N PRO A 13 3.73 21.11 8.16
CA PRO A 13 3.13 19.79 8.24
C PRO A 13 3.24 19.03 6.91
N PHE A 14 3.82 17.82 6.93
CA PHE A 14 3.87 16.94 5.78
C PHE A 14 2.65 16.01 5.78
N PRO A 15 1.92 15.87 4.65
CA PRO A 15 0.57 15.30 4.66
C PRO A 15 0.54 13.77 4.70
N THR A 16 1.67 13.09 4.60
CA THR A 16 1.71 11.64 4.49
C THR A 16 2.93 11.08 5.21
N LEU A 17 2.73 10.07 6.06
CA LEU A 17 3.77 9.30 6.74
C LEU A 17 4.47 8.29 5.82
N PHE A 18 3.72 7.61 4.95
CA PHE A 18 4.24 6.56 4.06
C PHE A 18 4.22 7.01 2.61
N TYR A 19 5.39 7.18 2.00
CA TYR A 19 5.54 7.70 0.65
C TYR A 19 6.07 6.64 -0.32
N LEU A 20 5.37 6.45 -1.45
CA LEU A 20 5.79 5.52 -2.48
C LEU A 20 6.79 6.18 -3.43
N THR A 21 8.04 5.71 -3.41
CA THR A 21 9.14 6.27 -4.20
C THR A 21 9.48 5.48 -5.46
N CYS A 22 9.02 4.24 -5.59
CA CYS A 22 9.33 3.41 -6.75
C CYS A 22 8.61 3.95 -8.01
N PRO A 23 9.34 4.40 -9.05
CA PRO A 23 8.71 4.99 -10.23
C PRO A 23 7.87 3.98 -11.03
N LYS A 24 8.27 2.70 -11.06
CA LYS A 24 7.49 1.63 -11.71
C LYS A 24 6.16 1.41 -11.01
N ALA A 25 6.18 1.29 -9.68
CA ALA A 25 4.97 1.12 -8.88
C ALA A 25 4.06 2.35 -9.01
N ALA A 26 4.63 3.56 -8.93
CA ALA A 26 3.86 4.80 -9.10
C ALA A 26 3.20 4.91 -10.48
N SER A 27 3.89 4.49 -11.55
CA SER A 27 3.34 4.44 -12.92
C SER A 27 2.21 3.41 -13.06
N ALA A 28 2.42 2.20 -12.53
CA ALA A 28 1.40 1.15 -12.54
C ALA A 28 0.15 1.58 -11.76
N ILE A 29 0.33 2.20 -10.59
CA ILE A 29 -0.78 2.77 -9.79
C ILE A 29 -1.47 3.89 -10.56
N GLY A 30 -0.74 4.81 -11.18
CA GLY A 30 -1.36 5.88 -11.98
C GLY A 30 -2.21 5.34 -13.14
N THR A 31 -1.78 4.24 -13.76
CA THR A 31 -2.60 3.53 -14.77
C THR A 31 -3.86 2.96 -14.15
N LEU A 32 -3.75 2.32 -12.98
CA LEU A 32 -4.87 1.75 -12.24
C LEU A 32 -5.87 2.83 -11.79
N GLU A 33 -5.41 3.99 -11.30
CA GLU A 33 -6.26 5.13 -10.94
C GLU A 33 -7.08 5.64 -12.13
N GLY A 34 -6.50 5.60 -13.34
CA GLY A 34 -7.18 5.95 -14.59
C GLY A 34 -8.28 4.98 -15.03
N SER A 35 -8.32 3.76 -14.49
CA SER A 35 -9.32 2.73 -14.86
C SER A 35 -10.74 3.01 -14.36
N GLY A 36 -10.87 3.86 -13.33
CA GLY A 36 -12.14 4.13 -12.66
C GLY A 36 -12.38 3.34 -11.38
N ILE A 37 -11.51 2.38 -11.03
CA ILE A 37 -11.62 1.55 -9.82
C ILE A 37 -11.85 2.33 -8.53
N MET A 38 -11.25 3.52 -8.38
CA MET A 38 -11.43 4.36 -7.20
C MET A 38 -12.89 4.81 -7.02
N ARG A 39 -13.65 4.99 -8.10
CA ARG A 39 -15.08 5.34 -8.01
C ARG A 39 -15.88 4.17 -7.45
N ASP A 40 -15.55 2.95 -7.88
CA ASP A 40 -16.20 1.74 -7.40
C ASP A 40 -15.84 1.46 -5.93
N MET A 41 -14.57 1.66 -5.57
CA MET A 41 -14.10 1.62 -4.18
C MET A 41 -14.82 2.64 -3.30
N GLN A 42 -14.96 3.89 -3.78
CA GLN A 42 -15.68 4.95 -3.06
C GLN A 42 -17.17 4.64 -2.89
N ALA A 43 -17.81 4.04 -3.89
CA ALA A 43 -19.20 3.61 -3.82
C ALA A 43 -19.39 2.48 -2.79
N ARG A 44 -18.52 1.45 -2.85
CA ARG A 44 -18.51 0.37 -1.86
C ARG A 44 -18.27 0.89 -0.44
N LEU A 45 -17.35 1.84 -0.27
CA LEU A 45 -17.13 2.49 1.02
C LEU A 45 -18.40 3.19 1.55
N ALA A 46 -19.32 3.64 0.69
CA ALA A 46 -20.57 4.25 1.15
C ALA A 46 -21.61 3.22 1.60
N ASP A 47 -21.58 2.00 1.06
CA ASP A 47 -22.66 1.03 1.19
C ASP A 47 -22.32 -0.18 2.09
N ASP A 48 -21.04 -0.48 2.28
CA ASP A 48 -20.56 -1.65 3.03
C ASP A 48 -20.07 -1.24 4.45
N PRO A 49 -20.81 -1.57 5.53
CA PRO A 49 -20.42 -1.24 6.90
C PRO A 49 -19.12 -1.91 7.35
N ASP A 50 -18.89 -3.17 6.97
CA ASP A 50 -17.70 -3.90 7.40
C ASP A 50 -16.44 -3.30 6.75
N LEU A 51 -16.56 -2.88 5.48
CA LEU A 51 -15.49 -2.17 4.77
C LEU A 51 -15.22 -0.78 5.38
N LYS A 52 -16.27 -0.05 5.79
CA LYS A 52 -16.12 1.22 6.52
C LYS A 52 -15.36 1.02 7.82
N ASP A 53 -15.73 0.02 8.60
CA ASP A 53 -15.11 -0.26 9.90
C ASP A 53 -13.64 -0.66 9.72
N ALA A 54 -13.34 -1.51 8.75
CA ALA A 54 -11.96 -1.87 8.40
C ALA A 54 -11.13 -0.65 7.95
N TYR A 55 -11.70 0.23 7.13
CA TYR A 55 -11.02 1.42 6.65
C TYR A 55 -10.86 2.50 7.74
N ALA A 56 -11.81 2.59 8.68
CA ALA A 56 -11.69 3.43 9.87
C ALA A 56 -10.59 2.91 10.80
N ALA A 57 -10.52 1.60 11.06
CA ALA A 57 -9.45 0.99 11.82
C ALA A 57 -8.07 1.22 11.18
N ALA A 58 -7.99 1.12 9.84
CA ALA A 58 -6.79 1.48 9.09
C ALA A 58 -6.38 2.94 9.33
N HIS A 59 -7.35 3.86 9.33
CA HIS A 59 -7.10 5.27 9.58
C HIS A 59 -6.60 5.53 11.01
N GLU A 60 -7.20 4.90 12.02
CA GLU A 60 -6.75 5.02 13.41
C GLU A 60 -5.33 4.48 13.61
N ASP A 61 -5.00 3.35 12.98
CA ASP A 61 -3.63 2.80 12.94
C ASP A 61 -2.64 3.81 12.34
N TYR A 62 -3.00 4.38 11.19
CA TYR A 62 -2.18 5.38 10.51
C TYR A 62 -1.93 6.62 11.37
N LEU A 63 -2.98 7.17 12.01
CA LEU A 63 -2.86 8.34 12.88
C LEU A 63 -1.97 8.04 14.09
N ARG A 64 -2.15 6.88 14.74
CA ARG A 64 -1.35 6.46 15.88
C ARG A 64 0.14 6.41 15.53
N ARG A 65 0.49 5.83 14.37
CA ARG A 65 1.88 5.77 13.88
C ARG A 65 2.42 7.15 13.53
N ARG A 66 1.60 8.02 12.93
CA ARG A 66 2.01 9.39 12.61
C ARG A 66 2.28 10.21 13.86
N ASP A 67 1.48 10.03 14.90
CA ASP A 67 1.69 10.65 16.21
C ASP A 67 2.93 10.09 16.92
N GLU A 68 3.24 8.81 16.70
CA GLU A 68 4.47 8.17 17.18
C GLU A 68 5.72 8.74 16.52
N ALA A 69 5.77 8.76 15.18
CA ALA A 69 6.84 9.39 14.42
C ALA A 69 7.04 10.86 14.82
N THR A 70 5.95 11.59 15.08
CA THR A 70 6.01 12.99 15.54
C THR A 70 6.69 13.13 16.90
N ARG A 71 6.38 12.24 17.84
CA ARG A 71 7.03 12.20 19.16
C ARG A 71 8.49 11.80 19.08
N GLU A 72 8.82 10.82 18.24
CA GLU A 72 10.19 10.34 18.05
C GLU A 72 11.10 11.40 17.43
N GLU A 73 10.59 12.16 16.46
CA GLU A 73 11.28 13.31 15.85
C GLU A 73 11.37 14.53 16.80
N GLY A 74 10.63 14.53 17.92
CA GLY A 74 10.63 15.62 18.88
C GLY A 74 10.04 16.93 18.33
N VAL A 75 9.15 16.85 17.35
CA VAL A 75 8.52 18.02 16.71
C VAL A 75 7.09 18.26 17.23
N GLU A 76 6.56 19.45 16.99
CA GLU A 76 5.20 19.82 17.40
C GLU A 76 4.15 18.89 16.75
N PRO A 77 3.16 18.39 17.52
CA PRO A 77 2.01 17.65 16.99
C PRO A 77 1.41 18.26 15.73
N LEU A 78 0.98 17.41 14.80
CA LEU A 78 0.29 17.88 13.60
C LEU A 78 -1.08 18.49 13.96
N PRO A 79 -1.58 19.46 13.18
CA PRO A 79 -2.89 20.05 13.43
C PRO A 79 -4.00 18.99 13.52
N ALA A 80 -4.89 19.11 14.50
CA ALA A 80 -6.02 18.23 14.65
C ALA A 80 -6.91 18.25 13.38
N GLY A 81 -7.35 17.07 12.93
CA GLY A 81 -8.15 16.93 11.72
C GLY A 81 -7.39 17.16 10.40
N MET A 82 -6.06 17.31 10.44
CA MET A 82 -5.24 17.32 9.23
C MET A 82 -5.44 16.01 8.45
N GLN A 83 -5.56 16.13 7.13
CA GLN A 83 -5.81 14.98 6.26
C GLN A 83 -4.74 13.91 6.45
N SER A 84 -5.15 12.66 6.30
CA SER A 84 -4.30 11.47 6.34
C SER A 84 -4.22 10.82 4.95
N ALA A 85 -3.54 9.67 4.86
CA ALA A 85 -3.26 9.00 3.59
C ALA A 85 -4.53 8.73 2.77
N GLY A 86 -4.46 9.07 1.48
CA GLY A 86 -5.43 8.66 0.47
C GLY A 86 -6.87 9.16 0.67
N GLY A 87 -7.11 10.11 1.58
CA GLY A 87 -8.46 10.60 1.88
C GLY A 87 -9.20 9.83 2.98
N MET A 88 -8.51 8.95 3.71
CA MET A 88 -9.04 8.23 4.87
C MET A 88 -9.71 9.16 5.90
N PRO A 89 -10.73 8.66 6.63
CA PRO A 89 -11.38 7.36 6.48
C PRO A 89 -12.61 7.42 5.54
N GLU A 90 -12.96 8.58 5.02
CA GLU A 90 -14.24 8.79 4.33
C GLU A 90 -14.14 8.69 2.81
N ARG A 91 -12.93 8.82 2.27
CA ARG A 91 -12.72 8.89 0.82
C ARG A 91 -11.57 8.01 0.34
N VAL A 92 -11.67 7.65 -0.93
CA VAL A 92 -10.62 6.98 -1.71
C VAL A 92 -10.14 7.96 -2.78
N LYS A 93 -9.16 8.78 -2.44
CA LYS A 93 -8.67 9.89 -3.28
C LYS A 93 -7.38 9.59 -4.04
N CYS A 94 -6.52 8.73 -3.50
CA CYS A 94 -5.20 8.46 -4.06
C CYS A 94 -4.74 7.07 -3.63
N LEU A 95 -4.58 6.17 -4.60
CA LEU A 95 -4.12 4.81 -4.37
C LEU A 95 -2.64 4.76 -3.99
N HIS A 96 -1.80 5.71 -4.43
CA HIS A 96 -0.37 5.72 -4.03
C HIS A 96 -0.21 5.74 -2.51
N ALA A 97 -1.01 6.56 -1.83
CA ALA A 97 -0.95 6.69 -0.38
C ALA A 97 -1.55 5.46 0.35
N LEU A 98 -2.62 4.86 -0.19
CA LEU A 98 -3.24 3.67 0.40
C LEU A 98 -2.37 2.42 0.22
N VAL A 99 -1.79 2.25 -0.98
CA VAL A 99 -0.80 1.20 -1.27
C VAL A 99 0.46 1.39 -0.41
N ALA A 100 0.95 2.62 -0.26
CA ALA A 100 2.09 2.88 0.61
C ALA A 100 1.80 2.49 2.07
N HIS A 101 0.59 2.76 2.55
CA HIS A 101 0.17 2.35 3.90
C HIS A 101 0.09 0.82 4.03
N GLU A 102 -0.52 0.12 3.07
CA GLU A 102 -0.58 -1.35 3.08
C GLU A 102 0.81 -2.01 3.01
N LEU A 103 1.73 -1.45 2.23
CA LEU A 103 3.12 -1.93 2.18
C LEU A 103 3.86 -1.70 3.51
N ALA A 104 3.54 -0.62 4.22
CA ALA A 104 4.13 -0.33 5.53
C ALA A 104 3.59 -1.27 6.62
N VAL A 105 2.29 -1.55 6.55
CA VAL A 105 1.56 -2.34 7.54
C VAL A 105 0.68 -3.35 6.80
N PRO A 106 1.25 -4.51 6.42
CA PRO A 106 0.49 -5.51 5.67
C PRO A 106 -0.77 -5.95 6.39
N GLY A 107 -1.90 -5.93 5.69
CA GLY A 107 -3.23 -6.25 6.19
C GLY A 107 -3.96 -5.09 6.87
N ALA A 108 -3.38 -3.88 6.93
CA ALA A 108 -4.03 -2.75 7.57
C ALA A 108 -5.04 -2.05 6.66
N ASN A 109 -4.75 -1.90 5.36
CA ASN A 109 -5.54 -1.04 4.48
C ASN A 109 -6.28 -1.85 3.40
N PRO A 110 -7.61 -2.03 3.51
CA PRO A 110 -8.35 -2.89 2.58
C PRO A 110 -8.26 -2.42 1.12
N PHE A 111 -8.31 -1.11 0.87
CA PHE A 111 -8.17 -0.56 -0.49
C PHE A 111 -6.71 -0.53 -0.97
N GLY A 112 -5.75 -0.33 -0.06
CA GLY A 112 -4.34 -0.50 -0.37
C GLY A 112 -4.05 -1.93 -0.82
N ARG A 113 -4.65 -2.91 -0.15
CA ARG A 113 -4.54 -4.32 -0.49
C ARG A 113 -5.19 -4.65 -1.83
N GLU A 114 -6.43 -4.25 -2.03
CA GLU A 114 -7.14 -4.44 -3.29
C GLU A 114 -6.39 -3.83 -4.48
N ALA A 115 -5.80 -2.64 -4.29
CA ALA A 115 -4.96 -2.02 -5.31
C ALA A 115 -3.69 -2.84 -5.57
N LEU A 116 -2.99 -3.32 -4.54
CA LEU A 116 -1.81 -4.18 -4.71
C LEU A 116 -2.16 -5.46 -5.49
N ASP A 117 -3.28 -6.10 -5.18
CA ASP A 117 -3.72 -7.34 -5.83
C ASP A 117 -4.13 -7.10 -7.30
N ALA A 118 -4.58 -5.88 -7.65
CA ALA A 118 -4.97 -5.50 -9.01
C ALA A 118 -3.81 -5.04 -9.91
N LEU A 119 -2.66 -4.72 -9.32
CA LEU A 119 -1.50 -4.26 -10.05
C LEU A 119 -0.75 -5.44 -10.71
N PRO A 120 -0.06 -5.22 -11.86
CA PRO A 120 0.75 -6.27 -12.49
C PRO A 120 1.93 -6.69 -11.61
N ASP A 121 2.71 -7.69 -12.00
CA ASP A 121 3.96 -8.03 -11.29
C ASP A 121 5.09 -6.98 -11.52
N TRP A 122 4.87 -5.71 -11.17
CA TRP A 122 5.80 -4.60 -11.43
C TRP A 122 7.16 -4.81 -10.77
N TRP A 123 7.19 -5.56 -9.68
CA TRP A 123 8.35 -5.83 -8.86
C TRP A 123 9.25 -6.92 -9.43
N ARG A 124 8.81 -7.74 -10.39
CA ARG A 124 9.63 -8.84 -10.95
C ARG A 124 10.77 -8.41 -11.88
N SER A 125 10.94 -7.12 -12.15
CA SER A 125 11.99 -6.64 -13.06
C SER A 125 12.42 -5.20 -12.76
N GLY A 126 13.57 -4.80 -13.30
CA GLY A 126 14.06 -3.42 -13.26
C GLY A 126 15.11 -3.17 -12.18
N SER A 127 15.54 -1.92 -12.03
CA SER A 127 16.70 -1.53 -11.20
C SER A 127 16.54 -1.73 -9.69
N CYS A 128 15.38 -2.21 -9.24
CA CYS A 128 15.06 -2.46 -7.83
C CYS A 128 15.03 -3.95 -7.48
N VAL A 129 15.33 -4.84 -8.43
CA VAL A 129 15.52 -6.26 -8.21
C VAL A 129 16.80 -6.74 -8.86
N ASP A 130 17.52 -7.61 -8.17
CA ASP A 130 18.66 -8.31 -8.76
C ASP A 130 18.11 -9.31 -9.78
N ALA A 131 18.53 -9.21 -11.04
CA ALA A 131 18.03 -10.10 -12.10
C ALA A 131 18.58 -11.54 -12.01
N ASP A 132 19.50 -11.79 -11.07
CA ASP A 132 20.26 -13.04 -10.94
C ASP A 132 19.71 -14.00 -9.87
N VAL A 133 18.58 -13.71 -9.21
CA VAL A 133 18.04 -14.57 -8.13
C VAL A 133 17.16 -15.74 -8.62
N ASP A 134 16.90 -15.86 -9.93
CA ASP A 134 15.99 -16.87 -10.51
C ASP A 134 16.68 -17.86 -11.48
N ALA A 135 17.98 -18.13 -11.33
CA ALA A 135 18.70 -19.06 -12.22
C ALA A 135 18.71 -20.53 -11.77
N ASP A 136 18.31 -20.88 -10.54
CA ASP A 136 18.42 -22.26 -10.05
C ASP A 136 17.26 -22.64 -9.10
N VAL A 137 16.08 -22.93 -9.64
CA VAL A 137 15.13 -23.84 -8.99
C VAL A 137 14.60 -24.81 -10.04
N ASP A 138 15.46 -25.71 -10.51
CA ASP A 138 15.03 -26.96 -11.14
C ASP A 138 14.41 -27.85 -10.06
N VAL A 139 13.07 -27.89 -10.02
CA VAL A 139 12.35 -28.95 -9.30
C VAL A 139 12.24 -30.13 -10.28
N ASP A 140 13.21 -31.03 -10.23
CA ASP A 140 13.09 -32.36 -10.83
C ASP A 140 11.89 -33.10 -10.21
N VAL A 141 10.77 -33.11 -10.92
CA VAL A 141 9.65 -34.03 -10.64
C VAL A 141 9.91 -35.31 -11.42
N GLU A 142 10.53 -36.30 -10.77
CA GLU A 142 10.58 -37.66 -11.28
C GLU A 142 9.14 -38.17 -11.51
N ARG A 143 8.79 -38.45 -12.77
CA ARG A 143 7.55 -39.13 -13.14
C ARG A 143 7.69 -40.61 -12.77
N ALA A 144 6.92 -41.05 -11.79
CA ALA A 144 6.67 -42.47 -11.58
C ALA A 144 5.82 -43.01 -12.75
N GLU A 145 6.38 -43.97 -13.49
CA GLU A 145 5.67 -44.75 -14.50
C GLU A 145 4.61 -45.64 -13.83
N PRO A 146 3.40 -45.82 -14.42
CA PRO A 146 2.40 -46.72 -13.87
C PRO A 146 2.79 -48.18 -14.16
N GLY A 147 2.89 -48.98 -13.10
CA GLY A 147 3.02 -50.43 -13.20
C GLY A 147 1.78 -51.03 -13.88
N GLU A 148 2.02 -51.77 -14.95
CA GLU A 148 1.03 -52.51 -15.71
C GLU A 148 0.72 -53.84 -15.00
N ASP A 149 -0.56 -54.07 -14.70
CA ASP A 149 -1.09 -55.36 -14.23
C ASP A 149 -1.01 -56.41 -15.35
N ALA A 150 -0.24 -57.50 -15.13
CA ALA A 150 -0.47 -58.83 -15.71
C ALA A 150 0.40 -59.91 -15.03
#